data_AF-A0AA43JFM5-F1
#
_entry.id   AF-A0AA43JFM5-F1
#
_cell.length_a   1.000
_cell.length_b   1.000
_cell.length_c   1.000
_cell.angle_alpha   90.00
_cell.angle_beta   90.00
_cell.angle_gamma   90.00
#
_symmetry.space_group_name_H-M   'P 1'
#
loop_
_entity.id
_entity.type
_entity.pdbx_description
1 polymer ?
#
loop_
_entity_poly.entity_id
_entity_poly.type
_entity_poly.pdbx_seq_one_letter_code
_entity_poly.pdbx_strand_id
1 'polypeptide(L)'
;MATTTDNTVVQAWKKQLDMTMRVTEAIIEGSTRMHEVQIEAATEAHADAVATQQSLASAASPADLLRIQTEWLAANQKKSMEYWRHLYEAAAETNARVMRCLGGAAPKGD
;
A
#
# COMPACT_ATOMS: atom_id res chain seq x y z
N MET A 1 -34.14 31.33 23.08
CA MET A 1 -33.41 31.10 21.81
C MET A 1 -32.03 30.47 22.09
N ALA A 2 -31.95 29.40 22.89
CA ALA A 2 -30.71 28.68 23.19
C ALA A 2 -30.67 27.27 22.59
N THR A 3 -31.83 26.69 22.24
CA THR A 3 -31.95 25.28 21.86
C THR A 3 -31.61 24.96 20.40
N THR A 4 -31.76 25.91 19.48
CA THR A 4 -31.49 25.68 18.05
C THR A 4 -29.98 25.70 17.75
N THR A 5 -29.25 26.63 18.35
CA THR A 5 -27.80 26.81 18.16
C THR A 5 -27.01 25.65 18.76
N ASP A 6 -27.39 25.18 19.96
CA ASP A 6 -26.77 24.01 20.61
C ASP A 6 -26.95 22.74 19.77
N ASN A 7 -28.11 22.56 19.13
CA ASN A 7 -28.35 21.43 18.25
C ASN A 7 -27.48 21.50 16.98
N THR A 8 -27.33 22.68 16.36
CA THR A 8 -26.47 22.84 15.17
C THR A 8 -25.00 22.56 15.45
N VAL A 9 -24.47 23.00 16.61
CA VAL A 9 -23.09 22.74 17.02
C VAL A 9 -22.85 21.24 17.26
N VAL A 10 -23.76 20.58 17.99
CA VAL A 10 -23.67 19.13 18.25
C VAL A 10 -23.73 18.32 16.95
N GLN A 11 -24.57 18.71 15.99
CA GLN A 11 -24.64 18.04 14.68
C GLN A 11 -23.36 18.24 13.84
N ALA A 12 -22.74 19.42 13.91
CA ALA A 12 -21.46 19.67 13.25
C ALA A 12 -20.34 18.82 13.84
N TRP A 13 -20.27 18.72 15.17
CA TRP A 13 -19.31 17.87 15.87
C TRP A 13 -19.48 16.40 15.54
N LYS A 14 -20.73 15.91 15.53
CA LYS A 14 -21.03 14.54 15.12
C LYS A 14 -20.55 14.26 13.69
N LYS A 15 -20.88 15.14 12.74
CA LYS A 15 -20.41 15.01 11.35
C LYS A 15 -18.88 14.98 11.26
N GLN A 16 -18.20 15.82 12.02
CA GLN A 16 -16.74 15.84 12.05
C GLN A 16 -16.16 14.54 12.59
N LEU A 17 -16.70 14.02 13.70
CA LEU A 17 -16.28 12.73 14.26
C LEU A 17 -16.53 11.57 13.28
N ASP A 18 -17.71 11.52 12.66
CA ASP A 18 -18.05 10.49 11.67
C ASP A 18 -17.09 10.55 10.46
N MET A 19 -16.73 11.75 9.99
CA MET A 19 -15.72 11.93 8.94
C MET A 19 -14.34 11.45 9.38
N THR A 20 -13.88 11.85 10.58
CA THR A 20 -12.58 11.42 11.11
C THR A 20 -12.52 9.91 11.23
N MET A 21 -13.55 9.26 11.76
CA MET A 21 -13.59 7.79 11.86
C MET A 21 -13.48 7.12 10.49
N ARG A 22 -14.21 7.62 9.48
CA ARG A 22 -14.15 7.08 8.11
C ARG A 22 -12.79 7.29 7.44
N VAL A 23 -12.13 8.43 7.71
CA VAL A 23 -10.76 8.69 7.24
C VAL A 23 -9.78 7.74 7.91
N THR A 24 -9.87 7.58 9.24
CA THR A 24 -9.03 6.66 10.01
C THR A 24 -9.20 5.22 9.51
N GLU A 25 -10.43 4.77 9.29
CA GLU A 25 -10.71 3.44 8.71
C GLU A 25 -10.06 3.28 7.34
N ALA A 26 -10.22 4.27 6.44
CA ALA A 26 -9.59 4.25 5.13
C ALA A 26 -8.06 4.17 5.19
N ILE A 27 -7.44 4.89 6.13
CA ILE A 27 -5.98 4.86 6.34
C ILE A 27 -5.53 3.50 6.88
N ILE A 28 -6.23 2.95 7.87
CA ILE A 28 -5.88 1.65 8.46
C ILE A 28 -5.96 0.56 7.38
N GLU A 29 -7.09 0.46 6.67
CA GLU A 29 -7.25 -0.53 5.60
C GLU A 29 -6.20 -0.37 4.50
N GLY A 30 -5.92 0.88 4.10
CA GLY A 30 -4.87 1.17 3.13
C GLY A 30 -3.48 0.74 3.58
N SER A 31 -3.14 1.03 4.84
CA SER A 31 -1.86 0.63 5.44
C SER A 31 -1.72 -0.89 5.54
N THR A 32 -2.80 -1.59 5.87
CA THR A 32 -2.83 -3.06 5.89
C THR A 32 -2.57 -3.63 4.50
N ARG A 33 -3.26 -3.13 3.47
CA ARG A 33 -3.05 -3.58 2.08
C ARG A 33 -1.62 -3.32 1.60
N MET A 34 -1.07 -2.14 1.89
CA MET A 34 0.33 -1.85 1.57
C MET A 34 1.31 -2.79 2.29
N HIS A 35 1.02 -3.12 3.55
CA HIS A 35 1.81 -4.06 4.33
C HIS A 35 1.73 -5.49 3.76
N GLU A 36 0.55 -5.95 3.32
CA GLU A 36 0.38 -7.24 2.64
C GLU A 36 1.27 -7.32 1.39
N VAL A 37 1.26 -6.29 0.54
CA VAL A 37 2.12 -6.20 -0.65
C VAL A 37 3.61 -6.28 -0.28
N GLN A 38 4.01 -5.63 0.81
CA GLN A 38 5.40 -5.66 1.29
C GLN A 38 5.82 -7.04 1.80
N ILE A 39 4.96 -7.71 2.57
CA ILE A 39 5.26 -9.04 3.12
C ILE A 39 5.28 -10.10 2.03
N GLU A 40 4.37 -10.03 1.06
CA GLU A 40 4.38 -10.93 -0.11
C GLU A 40 5.70 -10.81 -0.88
N ALA A 41 6.08 -9.58 -1.25
CA ALA A 41 7.33 -9.31 -1.97
C ALA A 41 8.57 -9.73 -1.16
N ALA A 42 8.58 -9.49 0.15
CA ALA A 42 9.68 -9.89 1.03
C ALA A 42 9.82 -11.41 1.14
N THR A 43 8.69 -12.11 1.24
CA THR A 43 8.65 -13.58 1.30
C THR A 43 9.17 -14.19 0.01
N GLU A 44 8.72 -13.67 -1.14
CA GLU A 44 9.18 -14.11 -2.46
C GLU A 44 10.67 -13.83 -2.65
N ALA A 45 11.13 -12.61 -2.35
CA ALA A 45 12.54 -12.24 -2.44
C ALA A 45 13.44 -13.11 -1.55
N HIS A 46 12.96 -13.50 -0.37
CA HIS A 46 13.68 -14.43 0.50
C HIS A 46 13.79 -15.83 -0.11
N ALA A 47 12.70 -16.37 -0.66
CA ALA A 47 12.71 -17.67 -1.32
C ALA A 47 13.67 -17.67 -2.53
N ASP A 48 13.65 -16.62 -3.35
CA ASP A 48 14.56 -16.45 -4.48
C ASP A 48 16.02 -16.35 -4.05
N ALA A 49 16.31 -15.65 -2.95
CA ALA A 49 17.66 -15.53 -2.41
C ALA A 49 18.21 -16.90 -1.99
N VAL A 50 17.39 -17.72 -1.31
CA VAL A 50 17.75 -19.10 -0.94
C VAL A 50 18.01 -19.95 -2.18
N ALA A 51 17.12 -19.90 -3.19
CA ALA A 51 17.28 -20.66 -4.43
C ALA A 51 18.53 -20.23 -5.22
N THR A 52 18.82 -18.92 -5.26
CA THR A 52 20.01 -18.35 -5.90
C THR A 52 21.28 -18.81 -5.17
N GLN A 53 21.28 -18.82 -3.84
CA GLN A 53 22.39 -19.31 -3.03
C GLN A 53 22.67 -20.80 -3.29
N GLN A 54 21.63 -21.63 -3.37
CA GLN A 54 21.76 -23.06 -3.70
C GLN A 54 22.34 -23.26 -5.11
N SER A 55 21.91 -22.43 -6.07
CA SER A 55 22.39 -22.47 -7.45
C SER A 55 23.87 -22.08 -7.53
N LEU A 56 24.27 -21.05 -6.78
CA LEU A 56 25.67 -20.62 -6.66
C LEU A 56 26.55 -21.71 -6.04
N ALA A 57 26.08 -22.36 -4.96
CA ALA A 57 26.80 -23.45 -4.31
C ALA A 57 27.00 -24.68 -5.22
N SER A 58 26.13 -24.85 -6.23
CA SER A 58 26.16 -25.97 -7.18
C SER A 58 26.87 -25.63 -8.50
N ALA A 59 27.34 -24.39 -8.67
CA ALA A 59 27.99 -23.95 -9.91
C ALA A 59 29.35 -24.63 -10.09
N ALA A 60 29.57 -25.25 -11.26
CA ALA A 60 30.81 -25.98 -11.56
C ALA A 60 31.75 -25.20 -12.48
N SER A 61 31.27 -24.10 -13.08
CA SER A 61 32.03 -23.32 -14.05
C SER A 61 31.75 -21.82 -13.96
N PRO A 62 32.67 -20.97 -14.46
CA PRO A 62 32.41 -19.54 -14.61
C PRO A 62 31.19 -19.21 -15.49
N ALA A 63 30.89 -20.06 -16.48
CA ALA A 63 29.71 -19.90 -17.33
C ALA A 63 28.41 -20.09 -16.54
N ASP A 64 28.38 -21.02 -15.58
CA ASP A 64 27.24 -21.21 -14.68
C ASP A 64 27.00 -19.98 -13.81
N LEU A 65 28.07 -19.37 -13.29
CA LEU A 65 27.98 -18.16 -12.48
C LEU A 65 27.40 -16.99 -13.27
N LEU A 66 27.85 -16.77 -14.50
CA LEU A 66 27.34 -15.70 -15.37
C LEU A 66 25.86 -15.93 -15.70
N ARG A 67 25.47 -17.18 -15.98
CA ARG A 67 24.08 -17.56 -16.21
C ARG A 67 23.22 -17.25 -14.98
N ILE A 68 23.63 -17.71 -13.80
CA ILE A 68 22.92 -17.47 -12.52
C ILE A 68 22.77 -15.98 -12.26
N GLN A 69 23.83 -15.19 -12.47
CA GLN A 69 23.78 -13.73 -12.28
C GLN A 69 22.77 -13.06 -13.23
N THR A 70 22.74 -13.49 -14.48
CA THR A 70 21.83 -12.94 -15.50
C THR A 70 20.38 -13.28 -15.18
N GLU A 71 20.10 -14.53 -14.82
CA GLU A 71 18.78 -15.01 -14.42
C GLU A 71 18.28 -14.27 -13.17
N TRP A 72 19.13 -14.17 -12.14
CA TRP A 72 18.83 -13.42 -10.91
C TRP A 72 18.52 -11.96 -11.20
N LEU A 73 19.33 -11.28 -12.02
CA LEU A 73 19.15 -9.87 -12.35
C LEU A 73 17.81 -9.63 -13.07
N ALA A 74 17.52 -10.44 -14.09
CA ALA A 74 16.28 -10.33 -14.86
C ALA A 74 15.04 -10.58 -13.98
N ALA A 75 15.08 -11.62 -13.14
CA ALA A 75 14.00 -11.93 -12.21
C ALA A 75 13.80 -10.82 -11.18
N ASN A 76 14.88 -10.36 -10.55
CA ASN A 76 14.83 -9.31 -9.54
C ASN A 76 14.29 -7.98 -10.11
N GLN A 77 14.68 -7.61 -11.32
CA GLN A 77 14.16 -6.41 -11.99
C GLN A 77 12.65 -6.51 -12.22
N LYS A 78 12.17 -7.65 -12.74
CA LYS A 78 10.73 -7.87 -12.97
C LYS A 78 9.94 -7.77 -11.66
N LYS A 79 10.33 -8.53 -10.65
CA LYS A 79 9.64 -8.59 -9.35
C LYS A 79 9.67 -7.23 -8.63
N SER A 80 10.77 -6.50 -8.72
CA SER A 80 10.86 -5.14 -8.17
C SER A 80 9.86 -4.18 -8.82
N MET A 81 9.70 -4.23 -10.15
CA MET A 81 8.72 -3.39 -10.84
C MET A 81 7.28 -3.77 -10.47
N GLU A 82 6.99 -5.06 -10.35
CA GLU A 82 5.69 -5.56 -9.92
C GLU A 82 5.35 -5.12 -8.48
N TYR A 83 6.30 -5.24 -7.56
CA TYR A 83 6.18 -4.74 -6.19
C TYR A 83 5.84 -3.24 -6.15
N TRP A 84 6.62 -2.41 -6.85
CA TRP A 84 6.38 -0.96 -6.86
C TRP A 84 5.05 -0.59 -7.50
N ARG A 85 4.63 -1.30 -8.55
CA ARG A 85 3.30 -1.11 -9.15
C ARG A 85 2.19 -1.41 -8.14
N HIS A 86 2.24 -2.58 -7.49
CA HIS A 86 1.23 -2.96 -6.50
C HIS A 86 1.19 -2.00 -5.30
N LEU A 87 2.35 -1.58 -4.81
CA LEU A 87 2.44 -0.64 -3.69
C LEU A 87 1.85 0.72 -4.07
N TYR A 88 2.15 1.21 -5.28
CA TYR A 88 1.57 2.45 -5.79
C TYR A 88 0.05 2.35 -5.97
N GLU A 89 -0.46 1.25 -6.52
CA GLU A 89 -1.90 1.01 -6.66
C GLU A 89 -2.60 1.05 -5.29
N ALA A 90 -2.07 0.34 -4.28
CA ALA A 90 -2.61 0.35 -2.92
C ALA A 90 -2.61 1.77 -2.30
N ALA A 91 -1.51 2.51 -2.47
CA ALA A 91 -1.42 3.88 -1.97
C ALA A 91 -2.38 4.84 -2.69
N ALA A 92 -2.50 4.73 -4.01
CA ALA A 92 -3.39 5.55 -4.83
C ALA A 92 -4.87 5.30 -4.49
N GLU A 93 -5.27 4.04 -4.34
CA GLU A 93 -6.63 3.67 -3.91
C GLU A 93 -6.96 4.24 -2.52
N THR A 94 -6.01 4.14 -1.59
CA THR A 94 -6.13 4.68 -0.23
C THR A 94 -6.33 6.20 -0.26
N ASN A 95 -5.46 6.92 -1.00
CA ASN A 95 -5.58 8.36 -1.16
C ASN A 95 -6.91 8.76 -1.78
N ALA A 96 -7.37 8.04 -2.81
CA ALA A 96 -8.67 8.30 -3.42
C ALA A 96 -9.83 8.08 -2.43
N ARG A 97 -9.75 7.07 -1.56
CA ARG A 97 -10.75 6.83 -0.51
C ARG A 97 -10.76 7.92 0.55
N VAL A 98 -9.59 8.33 1.03
CA VAL A 98 -9.45 9.45 1.97
C VAL A 98 -10.05 10.73 1.38
N MET A 99 -9.72 11.05 0.12
CA MET A 99 -10.26 12.22 -0.56
C MET A 99 -11.78 12.15 -0.73
N ARG A 100 -12.37 10.97 -0.95
CA ARG A 100 -13.84 10.80 -0.96
C ARG A 100 -14.47 11.03 0.41
N CYS A 101 -13.82 10.57 1.49
CA CYS A 101 -14.28 10.84 2.86
C CYS A 101 -14.29 12.34 3.18
N LEU A 102 -13.31 13.09 2.66
CA LEU A 102 -13.22 14.54 2.81
C LEU A 102 -14.15 15.32 1.85
N GLY A 103 -14.28 14.87 0.60
CA GLY A 103 -15.07 15.51 -0.45
C GLY A 103 -16.58 15.35 -0.29
N GLY A 104 -17.04 14.42 0.55
CA GLY A 104 -18.44 14.34 1.01
C GLY A 104 -18.89 15.49 1.92
N ALA A 105 -17.98 16.43 2.23
CA ALA A 105 -18.20 17.57 3.11
C ALA A 105 -18.05 18.94 2.41
N ALA A 106 -17.98 18.98 1.08
CA ALA A 106 -17.97 20.27 0.38
C ALA A 106 -19.33 20.96 0.55
N PRO A 107 -19.41 22.18 1.11
CA PRO A 107 -20.62 22.98 1.04
C PRO A 107 -20.93 23.24 -0.44
N LYS A 108 -22.18 23.01 -0.86
CA LYS A 108 -22.67 23.57 -2.11
C LYS A 108 -22.51 25.08 -1.99
N GLY A 109 -21.61 25.65 -2.79
CA GLY A 109 -21.54 27.10 -2.96
C GLY A 109 -22.89 27.57 -3.51
N ASP A 110 -23.46 28.56 -2.84
CA ASP A 110 -24.63 29.31 -3.28
C ASP A 110 -24.37 30.03 -4.61
#